data_AF-A0A7W9KA15-F1
#
_entry.id   AF-A0A7W9KA15-F1
#
_cell.length_a   1.000
_cell.length_b   1.000
_cell.length_c   1.000
_cell.angle_alpha   90.00
_cell.angle_beta   90.00
_cell.angle_gamma   90.00
#
_symmetry.space_group_name_H-M   'P 1'
#
loop_
_entity.id
_entity.type
_entity.pdbx_description
1 polymer ?
#
loop_
_entity_poly.entity_id
_entity_poly.type
_entity_poly.pdbx_seq_one_letter_code
_entity_poly.pdbx_strand_id
1 'polypeptide(L)'
;MLRRALLALLAVVLGSSLAVAAHASAAPQDSYLVTLYGWPDNSPPGGDIAYPQIHQAAGGTGTYDDPITFATDQNELAPGTRVYYPMLKRYFIMEDGCAACSQDWQNGKRHIDLWVGGEGGDANAVIDCEDSLTRDPGDVIVDPDPGQPVDSGPLFNSDDNSCYQPGGFAPATQSRSDDGNPTADQLLAKTAHCNQVSNGTYSDKNGGQTPICGANGAYFWTSGMAVDCDGQRTSTCNENTDCCFYDDTSFHQSDGKPLNAAQLPYVVIPLPSSRWNYGNAGVQGGDVLAVIYHGHVEYAVFGDEGPDDSIGEASYATAKSLGIDPDPKTGGTSDKVTYIVFKNSKVSPIESHTSAVTQGRKFAQQFISSN
;
A
#
# COMPACT_ATOMS: atom_id res chain seq x y z
N MET A 1 50.02 -50.75 -63.02
CA MET A 1 49.95 -49.32 -63.38
C MET A 1 48.71 -48.72 -62.71
N LEU A 2 48.89 -47.61 -61.98
CA LEU A 2 47.95 -46.49 -61.69
C LEU A 2 46.46 -46.66 -62.09
N ARG A 3 45.42 -46.34 -61.32
CA ARG A 3 45.08 -45.17 -60.48
C ARG A 3 43.78 -45.50 -59.71
N ARG A 4 43.71 -45.31 -58.38
CA ARG A 4 42.92 -44.27 -57.65
C ARG A 4 41.62 -43.78 -58.32
N ALA A 5 40.48 -44.02 -57.66
CA ALA A 5 39.38 -43.05 -57.51
C ALA A 5 38.60 -43.34 -56.21
N LEU A 6 38.61 -42.36 -55.31
CA LEU A 6 37.80 -42.21 -54.09
C LEU A 6 36.47 -41.50 -54.45
N LEU A 7 35.58 -41.37 -53.44
CA LEU A 7 34.39 -40.49 -53.30
C LEU A 7 33.05 -41.21 -53.48
N ALA A 8 32.04 -41.06 -52.62
CA ALA A 8 31.93 -40.47 -51.29
C ALA A 8 30.59 -40.96 -50.72
N LEU A 9 30.55 -41.51 -49.50
CA LEU A 9 29.29 -41.68 -48.78
C LEU A 9 28.84 -40.31 -48.27
N LEU A 10 27.73 -39.78 -48.80
CA LEU A 10 27.00 -38.69 -48.15
C LEU A 10 26.30 -39.27 -46.91
N ALA A 11 26.89 -39.07 -45.74
CA ALA A 11 26.17 -39.19 -44.48
C ALA A 11 25.37 -37.90 -44.27
N VAL A 12 24.05 -37.98 -44.37
CA VAL A 12 23.14 -36.90 -43.97
C VAL A 12 23.15 -36.86 -42.45
N VAL A 13 23.95 -35.96 -41.88
CA VAL A 13 23.88 -35.61 -40.46
C VAL A 13 22.71 -34.64 -40.30
N LEU A 14 21.58 -35.14 -39.79
CA LEU A 14 20.51 -34.31 -39.25
C LEU A 14 21.08 -33.58 -38.03
N GLY A 15 21.61 -32.37 -38.25
CA GLY A 15 22.03 -31.48 -37.19
C GLY A 15 20.81 -31.02 -36.41
N SER A 16 20.57 -31.64 -35.25
CA SER A 16 19.69 -31.09 -34.23
C SER A 16 20.29 -29.76 -33.78
N SER A 17 19.79 -28.65 -34.32
CA SER A 17 20.10 -27.31 -33.83
C SER A 17 19.54 -27.17 -32.43
N LEU A 18 20.39 -27.41 -31.43
CA LEU A 18 20.19 -26.93 -30.07
C LEU A 18 20.22 -25.40 -30.16
N ALA A 19 19.04 -24.78 -30.18
CA ALA A 19 18.92 -23.36 -29.91
C ALA A 19 19.40 -23.15 -28.47
N VAL A 20 20.63 -22.67 -28.31
CA VAL A 20 21.09 -22.12 -27.05
C VAL A 20 20.24 -20.87 -26.84
N ALA A 21 19.28 -20.94 -25.92
CA ALA A 21 18.61 -19.75 -25.43
C ALA A 21 19.71 -18.85 -24.83
N ALA A 22 20.01 -17.74 -25.50
CA ALA A 22 20.79 -16.69 -24.89
C ALA A 22 19.98 -16.22 -23.68
N HIS A 23 20.47 -16.48 -22.47
CA HIS A 23 19.95 -15.79 -21.30
C HIS A 23 20.22 -14.31 -21.51
N ALA A 24 19.16 -13.51 -21.65
CA ALA A 24 19.26 -12.08 -21.50
C ALA A 24 19.85 -11.83 -20.10
N SER A 25 21.06 -11.26 -20.03
CA SER A 25 21.56 -10.71 -18.77
C SER A 25 20.57 -9.63 -18.33
N ALA A 26 20.13 -9.68 -17.08
CA ALA A 26 19.39 -8.57 -16.51
C ALA A 26 20.23 -7.30 -16.64
N ALA A 27 19.63 -6.22 -17.16
CA ALA A 27 20.28 -4.92 -17.21
C ALA A 27 20.73 -4.53 -15.78
N PRO A 28 21.88 -3.85 -15.62
CA PRO A 28 22.30 -3.34 -14.31
C PRO A 28 21.19 -2.46 -13.71
N GLN A 29 20.78 -2.77 -12.48
CA GLN A 29 19.91 -1.92 -11.69
C GLN A 29 20.78 -1.09 -10.76
N ASP A 30 20.58 0.21 -10.83
CA ASP A 30 21.27 1.18 -10.02
C ASP A 30 20.33 1.68 -8.92
N SER A 31 20.84 1.81 -7.69
CA SER A 31 20.05 2.34 -6.57
C SER A 31 20.14 3.86 -6.52
N TYR A 32 18.98 4.51 -6.47
CA TYR A 32 18.80 5.95 -6.41
C TYR A 32 17.89 6.32 -5.22
N LEU A 33 18.03 7.54 -4.68
CA LEU A 33 16.84 8.22 -4.14
C LEU A 33 15.97 8.61 -5.33
N VAL A 34 14.72 8.19 -5.32
CA VAL A 34 13.74 8.51 -6.34
C VAL A 34 12.65 9.34 -5.67
N THR A 35 12.63 10.63 -5.93
CA THR A 35 11.51 11.52 -5.59
C THR A 35 10.66 11.77 -6.82
N LEU A 36 9.56 12.48 -6.61
CA LEU A 36 8.66 12.90 -7.65
C LEU A 36 8.35 14.38 -7.47
N TYR A 37 8.06 15.03 -8.59
CA TYR A 37 7.67 16.45 -8.66
C TYR A 37 6.59 16.63 -9.72
N GLY A 38 5.89 17.76 -9.66
CA GLY A 38 4.73 18.02 -10.47
C GLY A 38 4.56 19.50 -10.78
N TRP A 39 3.42 19.80 -11.41
CA TRP A 39 3.10 21.16 -11.82
C TRP A 39 3.16 22.19 -10.68
N PRO A 40 2.65 21.92 -9.46
CA PRO A 40 2.60 22.91 -8.39
C PRO A 40 3.97 23.28 -7.80
N ASP A 41 4.92 22.36 -7.78
CA ASP A 41 6.20 22.49 -7.07
C ASP A 41 7.43 22.49 -7.99
N ASN A 42 7.23 22.28 -9.30
CA ASN A 42 8.21 22.73 -10.30
C ASN A 42 8.53 24.21 -10.07
N SER A 43 9.76 24.63 -10.38
CA SER A 43 10.31 25.92 -9.95
C SER A 43 10.75 26.78 -11.14
N PRO A 44 9.92 27.76 -11.60
CA PRO A 44 8.60 28.14 -11.08
C PRO A 44 7.48 27.14 -11.44
N PRO A 45 6.31 27.20 -10.77
CA PRO A 45 5.21 26.25 -11.02
C PRO A 45 4.78 26.31 -12.48
N GLY A 46 4.64 25.13 -13.09
CA GLY A 46 4.44 25.00 -14.53
C GLY A 46 5.14 23.77 -15.10
N GLY A 47 5.08 23.63 -16.42
CA GLY A 47 5.76 22.56 -17.16
C GLY A 47 7.09 22.97 -17.77
N ASP A 48 7.67 24.11 -17.42
CA ASP A 48 8.96 24.53 -18.00
C ASP A 48 10.07 23.54 -17.63
N ILE A 49 11.00 23.30 -18.56
CA ILE A 49 12.11 22.35 -18.41
C ILE A 49 13.44 23.00 -18.83
N ALA A 50 14.53 22.65 -18.13
CA ALA A 50 15.84 23.25 -18.34
C ALA A 50 16.60 22.73 -19.58
N TYR A 51 16.33 21.49 -20.00
CA TYR A 51 17.08 20.79 -21.06
C TYR A 51 16.16 20.09 -22.08
N PRO A 52 15.30 20.80 -22.83
CA PRO A 52 14.42 20.22 -23.84
C PRO A 52 15.14 19.26 -24.79
N GLN A 53 14.65 18.02 -24.92
CA GLN A 53 15.16 17.04 -25.89
C GLN A 53 14.09 16.68 -26.92
N ILE A 54 13.03 16.01 -26.45
CA ILE A 54 11.90 15.58 -27.28
C ILE A 54 10.61 16.30 -26.87
N HIS A 55 10.51 16.78 -25.62
CA HIS A 55 9.43 17.64 -25.16
C HIS A 55 9.84 19.11 -25.15
N GLN A 56 8.84 20.00 -25.18
CA GLN A 56 9.02 21.44 -24.97
C GLN A 56 8.56 21.88 -23.56
N ALA A 57 7.94 20.97 -22.81
CA ALA A 57 7.48 21.11 -21.44
C ALA A 57 7.45 19.71 -20.79
N ALA A 58 7.53 19.62 -19.47
CA ALA A 58 7.51 18.36 -18.74
C ALA A 58 6.24 17.56 -19.05
N GLY A 59 6.40 16.29 -19.43
CA GLY A 59 5.28 15.47 -19.89
C GLY A 59 5.72 14.12 -20.40
N GLY A 60 4.87 13.48 -21.22
CA GLY A 60 5.09 12.17 -21.83
C GLY A 60 4.10 11.10 -21.33
N THR A 61 3.89 10.06 -22.14
CA THR A 61 3.02 8.92 -21.77
C THR A 61 3.77 7.82 -21.00
N GLY A 62 5.10 7.87 -21.00
CA GLY A 62 6.00 6.94 -20.30
C GLY A 62 6.22 5.62 -21.02
N THR A 63 5.94 5.59 -22.32
CA THR A 63 6.40 4.55 -23.24
C THR A 63 7.85 4.81 -23.63
N TYR A 64 8.52 3.84 -24.28
CA TYR A 64 9.90 4.07 -24.72
C TYR A 64 10.03 5.20 -25.76
N ASP A 65 9.06 5.33 -26.65
CA ASP A 65 9.09 6.35 -27.72
C ASP A 65 8.67 7.73 -27.20
N ASP A 66 7.89 7.76 -26.13
CA ASP A 66 7.37 8.96 -25.47
C ASP A 66 7.53 8.85 -23.94
N PRO A 67 8.78 8.85 -23.43
CA PRO A 67 9.11 8.70 -22.01
C PRO A 67 8.67 9.92 -21.21
N ILE A 68 8.49 9.79 -19.89
CA ILE A 68 8.14 10.92 -19.03
C ILE A 68 9.38 11.76 -18.69
N THR A 69 9.28 13.09 -18.66
CA THR A 69 10.37 13.96 -18.23
C THR A 69 10.81 13.63 -16.78
N PHE A 70 12.12 13.61 -16.51
CA PHE A 70 12.66 13.62 -15.15
C PHE A 70 13.79 14.65 -15.00
N ALA A 71 14.07 15.01 -13.75
CA ALA A 71 15.09 15.96 -13.35
C ALA A 71 16.19 15.30 -12.52
N THR A 72 17.43 15.76 -12.68
CA THR A 72 18.59 15.37 -11.86
C THR A 72 19.73 16.38 -12.09
N ASP A 73 20.95 16.10 -11.59
CA ASP A 73 22.15 16.82 -12.00
C ASP A 73 22.60 16.38 -13.40
N GLN A 74 22.88 17.32 -14.30
CA GLN A 74 23.34 17.02 -15.65
C GLN A 74 24.67 16.24 -15.72
N ASN A 75 25.45 16.21 -14.64
CA ASN A 75 26.67 15.40 -14.53
C ASN A 75 26.43 14.04 -13.85
N GLU A 76 25.28 13.85 -13.19
CA GLU A 76 24.84 12.54 -12.71
C GLU A 76 24.30 11.72 -13.87
N LEU A 77 23.34 12.27 -14.64
CA LEU A 77 22.88 11.73 -15.92
C LEU A 77 22.77 12.87 -16.94
N ALA A 78 23.35 12.66 -18.12
CA ALA A 78 23.37 13.67 -19.17
C ALA A 78 21.95 13.92 -19.73
N PRO A 79 21.61 15.15 -20.17
CA PRO A 79 20.37 15.41 -20.89
C PRO A 79 20.15 14.45 -22.06
N GLY A 80 18.93 13.93 -22.16
CA GLY A 80 18.54 12.91 -23.14
C GLY A 80 18.75 11.47 -22.70
N THR A 81 19.39 11.23 -21.55
CA THR A 81 19.49 9.88 -20.97
C THR A 81 18.10 9.34 -20.67
N ARG A 82 17.84 8.09 -21.07
CA ARG A 82 16.59 7.40 -20.75
C ARG A 82 16.81 6.49 -19.55
N VAL A 83 15.82 6.45 -18.67
CA VAL A 83 15.77 5.48 -17.57
C VAL A 83 14.44 4.76 -17.59
N TYR A 84 14.39 3.57 -17.01
CA TYR A 84 13.14 2.87 -16.76
C TYR A 84 13.05 2.58 -15.27
N TYR A 85 11.91 2.93 -14.67
CA TYR A 85 11.66 2.69 -13.26
C TYR A 85 10.65 1.53 -13.09
N PRO A 86 11.09 0.32 -12.71
CA PRO A 86 10.24 -0.87 -12.67
C PRO A 86 9.04 -0.77 -11.74
N MET A 87 9.13 0.00 -10.64
CA MET A 87 7.99 0.23 -9.77
C MET A 87 6.85 0.93 -10.53
N LEU A 88 7.16 1.98 -11.28
CA LEU A 88 6.13 2.71 -12.03
C LEU A 88 5.79 2.04 -13.37
N LYS A 89 6.64 1.13 -13.85
CA LYS A 89 6.59 0.56 -15.21
C LYS A 89 6.48 1.66 -16.27
N ARG A 90 7.41 2.60 -16.19
CA ARG A 90 7.49 3.77 -17.05
C ARG A 90 8.92 4.03 -17.45
N TYR A 91 9.06 4.49 -18.68
CA TYR A 91 10.28 5.11 -19.17
C TYR A 91 10.28 6.59 -18.84
N PHE A 92 11.46 7.13 -18.52
CA PHE A 92 11.68 8.54 -18.29
C PHE A 92 12.88 9.05 -19.10
N ILE A 93 12.94 10.35 -19.37
CA ILE A 93 14.03 11.02 -20.08
C ILE A 93 14.53 12.26 -19.34
N MET A 94 15.85 12.44 -19.25
CA MET A 94 16.46 13.57 -18.56
C MET A 94 16.27 14.83 -19.40
N GLU A 95 15.39 15.71 -18.95
CA GLU A 95 15.02 16.93 -19.65
C GLU A 95 14.99 18.16 -18.75
N ASP A 96 15.16 17.98 -17.44
CA ASP A 96 15.10 19.08 -16.48
C ASP A 96 16.18 19.01 -15.39
N GLY A 97 16.34 20.11 -14.65
CA GLY A 97 17.33 20.25 -13.57
C GLY A 97 16.68 20.24 -12.19
N CYS A 98 17.33 19.59 -11.24
CA CYS A 98 16.85 19.50 -9.85
C CYS A 98 17.95 19.95 -8.87
N ALA A 99 17.68 21.03 -8.12
CA ALA A 99 18.68 21.63 -7.21
C ALA A 99 19.04 20.72 -6.03
N ALA A 100 18.05 19.99 -5.47
CA ALA A 100 18.29 19.00 -4.43
C ALA A 100 19.15 17.83 -4.95
N CYS A 101 18.85 17.35 -6.16
CA CYS A 101 19.60 16.31 -6.84
C CYS A 101 21.07 16.73 -7.09
N SER A 102 21.30 17.96 -7.55
CA SER A 102 22.65 18.53 -7.67
C SER A 102 23.42 18.57 -6.36
N GLN A 103 22.74 18.86 -5.24
CA GLN A 103 23.37 18.86 -3.92
C GLN A 103 23.70 17.44 -3.45
N ASP A 104 22.80 16.49 -3.66
CA ASP A 104 22.99 15.08 -3.33
C ASP A 104 24.12 14.46 -4.15
N TRP A 105 24.19 14.76 -5.45
CA TRP A 105 25.24 14.30 -6.34
C TRP A 105 26.63 14.75 -5.88
N GLN A 106 26.77 16.02 -5.48
CA GLN A 106 28.03 16.54 -4.91
C GLN A 106 28.44 15.84 -3.61
N ASN A 107 27.47 15.25 -2.91
CA ASN A 107 27.69 14.47 -1.69
C ASN A 107 27.80 12.96 -1.95
N GLY A 108 27.83 12.53 -3.22
CA GLY A 108 27.95 11.13 -3.62
C GLY A 108 26.66 10.31 -3.48
N LYS A 109 25.51 10.96 -3.33
CA LYS A 109 24.18 10.33 -3.34
C LYS A 109 23.56 10.50 -4.72
N ARG A 110 23.08 9.39 -5.29
CA ARG A 110 22.36 9.40 -6.57
C ARG A 110 20.89 9.76 -6.35
N HIS A 111 20.37 10.72 -7.11
CA HIS A 111 19.04 11.26 -6.92
C HIS A 111 18.41 11.66 -8.26
N ILE A 112 17.26 11.08 -8.56
CA ILE A 112 16.40 11.51 -9.68
C ILE A 112 15.02 11.90 -9.16
N ASP A 113 14.41 12.86 -9.85
CA ASP A 113 13.12 13.43 -9.52
C ASP A 113 12.17 13.27 -10.72
N LEU A 114 11.08 12.52 -10.56
CA LEU A 114 10.24 12.06 -11.68
C LEU A 114 8.95 12.87 -11.82
N TRP A 115 8.63 13.35 -13.03
CA TRP A 115 7.43 14.16 -13.26
C TRP A 115 6.13 13.36 -13.13
N VAL A 116 5.15 13.84 -12.35
CA VAL A 116 3.83 13.21 -12.21
C VAL A 116 2.71 13.84 -13.04
N GLY A 117 2.88 15.09 -13.47
CA GLY A 117 1.81 15.90 -14.08
C GLY A 117 1.21 16.89 -13.08
N GLY A 118 -0.13 17.00 -13.03
CA GLY A 118 -0.83 17.87 -12.07
C GLY A 118 -1.35 19.20 -12.61
N GLU A 119 -1.16 19.50 -13.90
CA GLU A 119 -1.77 20.69 -14.51
C GLU A 119 -3.29 20.67 -14.33
N GLY A 120 -3.85 21.73 -13.76
CA GLY A 120 -5.30 21.87 -13.52
C GLY A 120 -5.87 21.00 -12.38
N GLY A 121 -5.04 20.20 -11.70
CA GLY A 121 -5.43 19.38 -10.56
C GLY A 121 -5.35 20.12 -9.22
N ASP A 122 -5.78 19.46 -8.14
CA ASP A 122 -5.58 19.95 -6.78
C ASP A 122 -4.11 19.84 -6.37
N ALA A 123 -3.52 20.96 -5.96
CA ALA A 123 -2.09 21.01 -5.65
C ALA A 123 -1.71 20.07 -4.51
N ASN A 124 -2.52 19.91 -3.47
CA ASN A 124 -2.18 19.02 -2.37
C ASN A 124 -2.27 17.55 -2.80
N ALA A 125 -3.26 17.19 -3.63
CA ALA A 125 -3.36 15.84 -4.16
C ALA A 125 -2.17 15.46 -5.07
N VAL A 126 -1.60 16.44 -5.78
CA VAL A 126 -0.36 16.24 -6.55
C VAL A 126 0.82 15.96 -5.63
N ILE A 127 1.03 16.78 -4.59
CA ILE A 127 2.09 16.56 -3.58
C ILE A 127 1.90 15.21 -2.86
N ASP A 128 0.67 14.87 -2.47
CA ASP A 128 0.37 13.58 -1.83
C ASP A 128 0.73 12.41 -2.78
N CYS A 129 0.51 12.57 -4.08
CA CYS A 129 0.89 11.56 -5.08
C CYS A 129 2.41 11.41 -5.17
N GLU A 130 3.15 12.53 -5.21
CA GLU A 130 4.61 12.55 -5.25
C GLU A 130 5.23 11.87 -4.03
N ASP A 131 4.77 12.24 -2.83
CA ASP A 131 5.17 11.64 -1.57
C ASP A 131 4.91 10.13 -1.55
N SER A 132 3.75 9.72 -2.04
CA SER A 132 3.35 8.31 -2.04
C SER A 132 4.30 7.45 -2.88
N LEU A 133 4.72 7.96 -4.05
CA LEU A 133 5.53 7.23 -5.02
C LEU A 133 7.04 7.33 -4.76
N THR A 134 7.48 8.19 -3.84
CA THR A 134 8.89 8.40 -3.48
C THR A 134 9.51 7.14 -2.83
N ARG A 135 10.76 6.80 -3.20
CA ARG A 135 11.49 5.63 -2.67
C ARG A 135 12.96 5.94 -2.42
N ASP A 136 13.48 5.48 -1.28
CA ASP A 136 14.90 5.50 -0.93
C ASP A 136 15.31 4.16 -0.28
N PRO A 137 16.00 3.25 -0.99
CA PRO A 137 16.40 3.32 -2.39
C PRO A 137 15.27 2.89 -3.35
N GLY A 138 15.31 3.40 -4.58
CA GLY A 138 14.60 2.88 -5.75
C GLY A 138 15.57 2.27 -6.76
N ASP A 139 15.21 1.11 -7.32
CA ASP A 139 16.00 0.44 -8.37
C ASP A 139 15.65 0.99 -9.74
N VAL A 140 16.60 1.65 -10.40
CA VAL A 140 16.43 2.30 -11.70
C VAL A 140 17.30 1.61 -12.74
N ILE A 141 16.74 1.39 -13.93
CA ILE A 141 17.50 0.88 -15.07
C ILE A 141 17.91 2.06 -15.95
N VAL A 142 19.19 2.38 -16.00
CA VAL A 142 19.74 3.39 -16.90
C VAL A 142 19.96 2.78 -18.28
N ASP A 143 19.66 3.55 -19.33
CA ASP A 143 19.70 3.11 -20.74
C ASP A 143 18.94 1.79 -20.98
N PRO A 144 17.64 1.72 -20.62
CA PRO A 144 16.86 0.50 -20.71
C PRO A 144 16.56 0.11 -22.17
N ASP A 145 16.39 -1.20 -22.42
CA ASP A 145 15.82 -1.71 -23.68
C ASP A 145 14.37 -1.21 -23.88
N PRO A 146 13.88 -1.07 -25.12
CA PRO A 146 12.51 -0.61 -25.44
C PRO A 146 11.38 -1.59 -25.11
N GLY A 147 11.70 -2.81 -24.66
CA GLY A 147 10.74 -3.90 -24.46
C GLY A 147 10.26 -4.09 -23.01
N GLN A 148 10.51 -3.14 -22.11
CA GLN A 148 10.05 -3.23 -20.73
C GLN A 148 8.52 -3.12 -20.66
N PRO A 149 7.87 -3.76 -19.68
CA PRO A 149 6.44 -3.59 -19.43
C PRO A 149 6.08 -2.12 -19.21
N VAL A 150 4.94 -1.67 -19.75
CA VAL A 150 4.44 -0.31 -19.51
C VAL A 150 3.00 -0.38 -19.06
N ASP A 151 2.70 0.22 -17.92
CA ASP A 151 1.31 0.40 -17.48
C ASP A 151 0.78 1.70 -18.08
N SER A 152 -0.38 1.65 -18.74
CA SER A 152 -1.00 2.82 -19.41
C SER A 152 -1.70 3.76 -18.42
N GLY A 153 -1.79 5.06 -18.77
CA GLY A 153 -2.52 6.08 -18.01
C GLY A 153 -1.59 7.21 -17.53
N PRO A 154 -2.08 8.25 -16.84
CA PRO A 154 -1.19 9.23 -16.22
C PRO A 154 -0.60 8.71 -14.89
N LEU A 155 0.47 9.33 -14.39
CA LEU A 155 0.93 9.13 -13.01
C LEU A 155 0.05 9.90 -12.02
N PHE A 156 -0.48 11.06 -12.40
CA PHE A 156 -1.54 11.77 -11.68
C PHE A 156 -2.65 12.20 -12.64
N ASN A 157 -3.90 11.89 -12.32
CA ASN A 157 -5.06 12.27 -13.11
C ASN A 157 -5.70 13.56 -12.53
N SER A 158 -5.51 14.69 -13.21
CA SER A 158 -6.08 15.97 -12.80
C SER A 158 -7.61 16.04 -12.85
N ASP A 159 -8.27 15.17 -13.61
CA ASP A 159 -9.75 15.22 -13.74
C ASP A 159 -10.45 14.75 -12.45
N ASP A 160 -9.85 13.80 -11.73
CA ASP A 160 -10.41 13.20 -10.52
C ASP A 160 -9.44 13.21 -9.32
N ASN A 161 -8.28 13.83 -9.47
CA ASN A 161 -7.19 13.91 -8.49
C ASN A 161 -6.69 12.53 -8.01
N SER A 162 -6.78 11.50 -8.86
CA SER A 162 -6.27 10.17 -8.53
C SER A 162 -4.78 10.02 -8.85
N CYS A 163 -4.04 9.41 -7.92
CA CYS A 163 -2.64 9.05 -8.11
C CYS A 163 -2.52 7.63 -8.68
N TYR A 164 -1.55 7.43 -9.57
CA TYR A 164 -1.20 6.11 -10.09
C TYR A 164 -0.74 5.19 -8.96
N GLN A 165 -1.12 3.92 -9.08
CA GLN A 165 -0.84 2.89 -8.08
C GLN A 165 -0.04 1.78 -8.74
N PRO A 166 1.29 1.75 -8.51
CA PRO A 166 2.16 0.67 -8.97
C PRO A 166 1.59 -0.70 -8.68
N GLY A 167 1.34 -1.48 -9.73
CA GLY A 167 0.96 -2.89 -9.61
C GLY A 167 2.13 -3.71 -9.04
N GLY A 168 2.27 -3.71 -7.72
CA GLY A 168 3.31 -4.44 -6.99
C GLY A 168 3.80 -3.79 -5.70
N PHE A 169 3.66 -2.47 -5.52
CA PHE A 169 3.98 -1.74 -4.29
C PHE A 169 3.12 -0.47 -4.20
N ALA A 170 1.85 -0.63 -3.85
CA ALA A 170 0.90 0.46 -3.64
C ALA A 170 1.25 1.24 -2.35
N PRO A 171 1.41 2.57 -2.41
CA PRO A 171 1.22 3.47 -1.29
C PRO A 171 -0.24 3.96 -1.27
N ALA A 172 -0.90 3.73 -0.14
CA ALA A 172 -2.32 3.91 0.16
C ALA A 172 -3.07 5.01 -0.62
N THR A 173 -3.72 4.64 -1.74
CA THR A 173 -4.97 5.32 -2.14
C THR A 173 -6.13 4.68 -1.39
N GLN A 174 -6.80 5.53 -0.61
CA GLN A 174 -8.12 5.36 0.00
C GLN A 174 -8.69 3.94 -0.01
N SER A 175 -8.55 3.32 1.15
CA SER A 175 -9.36 2.23 1.69
C SER A 175 -10.69 2.05 0.93
N ARG A 176 -10.64 1.22 -0.09
CA ARG A 176 -11.78 0.35 -0.35
C ARG A 176 -11.51 -0.85 0.53
N SER A 177 -12.57 -1.31 1.20
CA SER A 177 -12.57 -2.65 1.76
C SER A 177 -11.92 -3.62 0.78
N ASP A 178 -11.31 -4.69 1.26
CA ASP A 178 -10.74 -5.78 0.46
C ASP A 178 -11.74 -6.50 -0.46
N ASP A 179 -12.98 -5.98 -0.56
CA ASP A 179 -14.11 -6.39 -1.39
C ASP A 179 -14.44 -7.88 -1.27
N GLY A 180 -14.08 -8.46 -0.12
CA GLY A 180 -14.39 -9.83 0.21
C GLY A 180 -13.48 -10.85 -0.46
N ASN A 181 -12.17 -10.77 -0.23
CA ASN A 181 -11.27 -11.89 -0.50
C ASN A 181 -10.66 -12.46 0.80
N PRO A 182 -11.20 -13.54 1.40
CA PRO A 182 -12.47 -14.23 1.12
C PRO A 182 -13.72 -13.37 1.37
N THR A 183 -14.88 -13.78 0.83
CA THR A 183 -16.07 -12.92 0.81
C THR A 183 -16.64 -12.69 2.20
N ALA A 184 -17.31 -11.55 2.39
CA ALA A 184 -18.06 -11.27 3.61
C ALA A 184 -19.01 -12.43 3.96
N ASP A 185 -19.76 -12.95 2.99
CA ASP A 185 -20.66 -14.08 3.20
C ASP A 185 -19.94 -15.35 3.67
N GLN A 186 -18.74 -15.63 3.12
CA GLN A 186 -17.95 -16.79 3.53
C GLN A 186 -17.49 -16.67 4.98
N LEU A 187 -17.08 -15.47 5.40
CA LEU A 187 -16.68 -15.20 6.78
C LEU A 187 -17.87 -15.19 7.74
N LEU A 188 -18.97 -14.53 7.36
CA LEU A 188 -20.20 -14.45 8.15
C LEU A 188 -20.85 -15.82 8.35
N ALA A 189 -20.76 -16.72 7.37
CA ALA A 189 -21.22 -18.10 7.52
C ALA A 189 -20.49 -18.84 8.66
N LYS A 190 -19.24 -18.49 8.95
CA LYS A 190 -18.42 -19.08 10.03
C LYS A 190 -18.59 -18.40 11.38
N THR A 191 -19.21 -17.23 11.43
CA THR A 191 -19.50 -16.48 12.66
C THR A 191 -20.98 -16.49 13.04
N ALA A 192 -21.81 -17.25 12.34
CA ALA A 192 -23.26 -17.33 12.58
C ALA A 192 -23.66 -17.87 13.97
N HIS A 193 -22.75 -18.61 14.65
CA HIS A 193 -23.01 -19.23 15.95
C HIS A 193 -21.95 -18.86 16.97
N CYS A 194 -22.35 -18.26 18.09
CA CYS A 194 -21.43 -17.86 19.14
C CYS A 194 -21.22 -18.95 20.19
N ASN A 195 -20.00 -19.49 20.26
CA ASN A 195 -19.51 -20.20 21.43
C ASN A 195 -18.85 -19.18 22.37
N GLN A 196 -19.63 -18.58 23.25
CA GLN A 196 -19.14 -17.51 24.13
C GLN A 196 -17.95 -18.00 24.98
N VAL A 197 -16.86 -17.23 24.96
CA VAL A 197 -15.64 -17.46 25.77
C VAL A 197 -15.39 -16.33 26.78
N SER A 198 -16.04 -15.18 26.63
CA SER A 198 -16.01 -14.11 27.64
C SER A 198 -16.92 -14.44 28.82
N ASN A 199 -16.52 -14.05 30.02
CA ASN A 199 -17.34 -14.08 31.24
C ASN A 199 -18.29 -12.88 31.28
N GLY A 200 -19.33 -12.92 30.43
CA GLY A 200 -20.30 -11.84 30.25
C GLY A 200 -20.16 -11.13 28.90
N THR A 201 -20.83 -10.00 28.78
CA THR A 201 -20.96 -9.20 27.55
C THR A 201 -20.29 -7.82 27.69
N TYR A 202 -20.13 -7.13 26.57
CA TYR A 202 -19.58 -5.78 26.45
C TYR A 202 -20.64 -4.85 25.88
N SER A 203 -20.63 -3.61 26.32
CA SER A 203 -21.48 -2.55 25.77
C SER A 203 -20.94 -2.10 24.41
N ASP A 204 -21.82 -1.81 23.46
CA ASP A 204 -21.44 -1.20 22.18
C ASP A 204 -22.20 0.12 21.96
N LYS A 205 -21.87 0.82 20.86
CA LYS A 205 -22.53 2.07 20.43
C LYS A 205 -24.05 1.92 20.22
N ASN A 206 -24.60 0.71 20.16
CA ASN A 206 -26.03 0.44 19.99
C ASN A 206 -26.81 0.47 21.32
N GLY A 207 -26.12 0.58 22.45
CA GLY A 207 -26.67 0.18 23.74
C GLY A 207 -26.93 -1.34 23.82
N GLY A 208 -26.33 -2.10 22.90
CA GLY A 208 -26.38 -3.56 22.86
C GLY A 208 -25.39 -4.18 23.86
N GLN A 209 -25.50 -5.49 24.02
CA GLN A 209 -24.60 -6.29 24.84
C GLN A 209 -24.11 -7.47 23.98
N THR A 210 -22.81 -7.51 23.66
CA THR A 210 -22.24 -8.60 22.85
C THR A 210 -21.20 -9.41 23.64
N PRO A 211 -21.21 -10.74 23.55
CA PRO A 211 -20.10 -11.56 24.04
C PRO A 211 -18.93 -11.60 23.03
N ILE A 212 -17.79 -12.10 23.49
CA ILE A 212 -16.70 -12.57 22.61
C ILE A 212 -16.86 -14.07 22.42
N CYS A 213 -16.86 -14.50 21.17
CA CYS A 213 -17.09 -15.87 20.73
C CYS A 213 -15.77 -16.53 20.31
N GLY A 214 -15.59 -17.79 20.67
CA GLY A 214 -14.43 -18.58 20.29
C GLY A 214 -14.66 -19.35 18.99
N ALA A 215 -13.62 -19.44 18.17
CA ALA A 215 -13.53 -20.29 16.99
C ALA A 215 -12.13 -20.92 16.89
N ASN A 216 -11.97 -21.91 16.02
CA ASN A 216 -10.66 -22.52 15.78
C ASN A 216 -9.72 -21.47 15.17
N GLY A 217 -8.68 -21.10 15.92
CA GLY A 217 -7.66 -20.14 15.50
C GLY A 217 -8.09 -18.67 15.54
N ALA A 218 -9.28 -18.35 16.03
CA ALA A 218 -9.81 -16.98 16.02
C ALA A 218 -10.78 -16.70 17.17
N TYR A 219 -11.02 -15.42 17.42
CA TYR A 219 -12.14 -14.94 18.23
C TYR A 219 -12.95 -13.95 17.41
N PHE A 220 -14.25 -13.84 17.68
CA PHE A 220 -15.10 -12.91 16.96
C PHE A 220 -16.23 -12.36 17.82
N TRP A 221 -16.77 -11.23 17.40
CA TRP A 221 -17.96 -10.61 17.99
C TRP A 221 -18.72 -9.84 16.91
N THR A 222 -19.93 -9.39 17.23
CA THR A 222 -20.72 -8.52 16.34
C THR A 222 -21.34 -7.41 17.16
N SER A 223 -21.05 -6.18 16.79
CA SER A 223 -21.44 -4.96 17.51
C SER A 223 -21.72 -3.83 16.52
N GLY A 224 -22.11 -2.66 17.03
CA GLY A 224 -21.93 -1.40 16.30
C GLY A 224 -20.44 -1.05 16.14
N MET A 225 -20.18 0.07 15.47
CA MET A 225 -18.85 0.68 15.38
C MET A 225 -18.90 2.14 15.85
N ALA A 226 -18.14 2.46 16.89
CA ALA A 226 -17.68 3.81 17.18
C ALA A 226 -16.36 4.07 16.44
N VAL A 227 -16.15 5.33 16.06
CA VAL A 227 -14.90 5.76 15.44
C VAL A 227 -13.95 6.17 16.55
N ASP A 228 -12.77 5.59 16.52
CA ASP A 228 -11.65 5.91 17.39
C ASP A 228 -10.64 6.75 16.61
N CYS A 229 -10.27 7.92 17.14
CA CYS A 229 -9.33 8.84 16.50
C CYS A 229 -8.01 8.96 17.25
N ASP A 230 -7.77 8.09 18.24
CA ASP A 230 -6.58 8.14 19.09
C ASP A 230 -5.28 7.89 18.31
N GLY A 231 -4.19 8.44 18.83
CA GLY A 231 -2.85 8.34 18.26
C GLY A 231 -2.33 9.65 17.68
N GLN A 232 -1.78 9.59 16.47
CA GLN A 232 -1.12 10.76 15.89
C GLN A 232 -2.10 11.87 15.56
N ARG A 233 -1.79 13.09 16.03
CA ARG A 233 -2.53 14.29 15.63
C ARG A 233 -2.40 14.53 14.13
N THR A 234 -3.53 14.61 13.44
CA THR A 234 -3.66 14.96 12.02
C THR A 234 -4.70 16.07 11.84
N SER A 235 -4.92 16.51 10.59
CA SER A 235 -6.05 17.40 10.27
C SER A 235 -7.42 16.75 10.54
N THR A 236 -7.48 15.42 10.53
CA THR A 236 -8.71 14.62 10.67
C THR A 236 -8.95 14.18 12.11
N CYS A 237 -7.91 13.68 12.78
CA CYS A 237 -7.96 13.22 14.17
C CYS A 237 -7.14 14.15 15.07
N ASN A 238 -7.84 14.91 15.91
CA ASN A 238 -7.27 15.84 16.88
C ASN A 238 -8.35 16.26 17.90
N GLU A 239 -7.96 17.00 18.92
CA GLU A 239 -8.83 17.47 20.01
C GLU A 239 -9.99 18.37 19.55
N ASN A 240 -9.87 18.99 18.38
CA ASN A 240 -10.94 19.83 17.83
C ASN A 240 -11.95 19.02 17.03
N THR A 241 -11.56 17.86 16.49
CA THR A 241 -12.44 17.00 15.69
C THR A 241 -13.05 15.87 16.52
N ASP A 242 -12.40 15.45 17.59
CA ASP A 242 -12.87 14.43 18.53
C ASP A 242 -12.75 14.94 19.98
N CYS A 243 -13.85 14.89 20.74
CA CYS A 243 -13.84 15.36 22.13
C CYS A 243 -13.15 14.40 23.11
N CYS A 244 -12.88 13.17 22.67
CA CYS A 244 -12.29 12.11 23.46
C CYS A 244 -10.86 11.75 23.00
N PHE A 245 -10.32 12.49 22.02
CA PHE A 245 -8.99 12.26 21.46
C PHE A 245 -7.90 12.13 22.53
N TYR A 246 -7.12 11.07 22.41
CA TYR A 246 -5.88 10.84 23.12
C TYR A 246 -4.70 10.77 22.14
N ASP A 247 -3.59 11.44 22.44
CA ASP A 247 -2.45 11.58 21.51
C ASP A 247 -1.50 10.38 21.50
N ASP A 248 -2.01 9.20 21.87
CA ASP A 248 -1.27 7.95 21.96
C ASP A 248 -2.15 6.75 21.61
N THR A 249 -1.53 5.62 21.28
CA THR A 249 -2.21 4.32 21.09
C THR A 249 -1.46 3.25 21.89
N SER A 250 -2.16 2.19 22.28
CA SER A 250 -1.57 1.11 23.09
C SER A 250 -0.43 0.36 22.37
N PHE A 251 -0.43 0.38 21.04
CA PHE A 251 0.68 -0.13 20.22
C PHE A 251 1.22 0.95 19.28
N HIS A 252 2.52 0.92 19.02
CA HIS A 252 3.23 1.96 18.26
C HIS A 252 3.78 1.44 16.94
N GLN A 253 3.96 2.36 16.01
CA GLN A 253 4.65 2.13 14.75
C GLN A 253 6.10 1.71 14.96
N SER A 254 6.76 1.24 13.90
CA SER A 254 8.18 0.88 13.94
C SER A 254 9.12 2.04 14.30
N ASP A 255 8.69 3.28 14.08
CA ASP A 255 9.41 4.50 14.47
C ASP A 255 9.15 4.95 15.92
N GLY A 256 8.34 4.18 16.67
CA GLY A 256 7.98 4.46 18.06
C GLY A 256 6.87 5.50 18.24
N LYS A 257 6.30 6.06 17.17
CA LYS A 257 5.14 6.95 17.26
C LYS A 257 3.83 6.17 17.40
N PRO A 258 2.78 6.79 17.97
CA PRO A 258 1.44 6.20 17.99
C PRO A 258 0.96 5.87 16.58
N LEU A 259 -0.07 5.03 16.44
CA LEU A 259 -0.67 4.75 15.14
C LEU A 259 -1.37 6.01 14.58
N ASN A 260 -1.52 6.08 13.26
CA ASN A 260 -2.27 7.16 12.61
C ASN A 260 -3.69 6.69 12.28
N ALA A 261 -4.66 7.02 13.12
CA ALA A 261 -6.07 6.62 12.92
C ALA A 261 -6.67 7.09 11.59
N ALA A 262 -6.20 8.21 11.05
CA ALA A 262 -6.69 8.74 9.77
C ALA A 262 -6.19 7.95 8.55
N GLN A 263 -5.10 7.19 8.69
CA GLN A 263 -4.45 6.47 7.59
C GLN A 263 -4.45 4.95 7.74
N LEU A 264 -4.35 4.42 8.97
CA LEU A 264 -4.20 3.00 9.23
C LEU A 264 -5.51 2.39 9.74
N PRO A 265 -6.08 1.39 9.05
CA PRO A 265 -7.15 0.58 9.60
C PRO A 265 -6.68 -0.20 10.83
N TYR A 266 -7.21 0.16 11.99
CA TYR A 266 -7.06 -0.62 13.22
C TYR A 266 -8.40 -0.80 13.92
N VAL A 267 -8.43 -1.78 14.83
CA VAL A 267 -9.55 -2.08 15.73
C VAL A 267 -9.08 -1.96 17.17
N VAL A 268 -9.97 -1.46 18.01
CA VAL A 268 -9.80 -1.36 19.46
C VAL A 268 -10.35 -2.62 20.12
N ILE A 269 -9.54 -3.29 20.94
CA ILE A 269 -9.95 -4.48 21.71
C ILE A 269 -10.03 -4.10 23.20
N PRO A 270 -11.05 -4.58 23.96
CA PRO A 270 -11.17 -4.23 25.37
C PRO A 270 -9.93 -4.64 26.17
N LEU A 271 -9.53 -3.79 27.11
CA LEU A 271 -8.44 -4.05 28.06
C LEU A 271 -8.61 -5.43 28.73
N PRO A 272 -7.51 -6.15 29.03
CA PRO A 272 -7.59 -7.44 29.67
C PRO A 272 -8.25 -7.37 31.05
N SER A 273 -9.30 -8.15 31.26
CA SER A 273 -10.05 -8.17 32.52
C SER A 273 -10.51 -9.59 32.89
N SER A 274 -11.32 -9.67 33.96
CA SER A 274 -11.99 -10.92 34.33
C SER A 274 -13.06 -11.35 33.32
N ARG A 275 -13.54 -10.44 32.47
CA ARG A 275 -14.47 -10.75 31.36
C ARG A 275 -13.74 -11.51 30.26
N TRP A 276 -12.63 -10.98 29.78
CA TRP A 276 -11.78 -11.64 28.78
C TRP A 276 -10.39 -11.03 28.83
N ASN A 277 -9.37 -11.85 28.57
CA ASN A 277 -7.98 -11.43 28.54
C ASN A 277 -7.38 -11.90 27.22
N TYR A 278 -7.20 -10.96 26.28
CA TYR A 278 -6.74 -11.27 24.94
C TYR A 278 -5.33 -11.89 24.94
N GLY A 279 -4.46 -11.49 25.89
CA GLY A 279 -3.11 -12.03 26.03
C GLY A 279 -3.11 -13.51 26.41
N ASN A 280 -3.94 -13.91 27.38
CA ASN A 280 -4.18 -15.32 27.74
C ASN A 280 -4.83 -16.09 26.58
N ALA A 281 -5.60 -15.40 25.74
CA ALA A 281 -6.22 -15.96 24.55
C ALA A 281 -5.23 -16.17 23.39
N GLY A 282 -3.99 -15.66 23.52
CA GLY A 282 -2.96 -15.71 22.48
C GLY A 282 -3.19 -14.72 21.34
N VAL A 283 -3.80 -13.58 21.66
CA VAL A 283 -3.91 -12.40 20.80
C VAL A 283 -2.92 -11.34 21.31
N GLN A 284 -2.35 -10.54 20.41
CA GLN A 284 -1.39 -9.49 20.74
C GLN A 284 -1.48 -8.32 19.77
N GLY A 285 -0.97 -7.15 20.16
CA GLY A 285 -0.90 -5.98 19.30
C GLY A 285 -0.26 -6.26 17.94
N GLY A 286 -0.92 -5.78 16.90
CA GLY A 286 -0.58 -6.02 15.50
C GLY A 286 -1.14 -7.33 14.91
N ASP A 287 -1.79 -8.21 15.68
CA ASP A 287 -2.59 -9.29 15.10
C ASP A 287 -3.70 -8.69 14.21
N VAL A 288 -4.02 -9.37 13.11
CA VAL A 288 -4.95 -8.89 12.09
C VAL A 288 -6.39 -9.32 12.42
N LEU A 289 -7.32 -8.40 12.16
CA LEU A 289 -8.74 -8.62 12.20
C LEU A 289 -9.35 -8.49 10.80
N ALA A 290 -10.33 -9.34 10.48
CA ALA A 290 -11.31 -9.03 9.44
C ALA A 290 -12.48 -8.25 10.06
N VAL A 291 -12.86 -7.12 9.46
CA VAL A 291 -13.98 -6.27 9.87
C VAL A 291 -15.00 -6.24 8.73
N ILE A 292 -16.23 -6.66 8.99
CA ILE A 292 -17.20 -6.99 7.95
C ILE A 292 -18.45 -6.12 8.10
N TYR A 293 -18.84 -5.42 7.04
CA TYR A 293 -19.98 -4.51 7.01
C TYR A 293 -20.63 -4.44 5.63
N HIS A 294 -21.94 -4.65 5.50
CA HIS A 294 -22.71 -4.59 4.23
C HIS A 294 -22.03 -5.25 3.01
N GLY A 295 -21.43 -6.43 3.19
CA GLY A 295 -20.77 -7.18 2.12
C GLY A 295 -19.29 -6.81 1.88
N HIS A 296 -18.81 -5.77 2.55
CA HIS A 296 -17.42 -5.32 2.54
C HIS A 296 -16.61 -6.01 3.64
N VAL A 297 -15.32 -6.23 3.38
CA VAL A 297 -14.36 -6.80 4.35
C VAL A 297 -13.15 -5.90 4.41
N GLU A 298 -12.81 -5.34 5.57
CA GLU A 298 -11.57 -4.59 5.80
C GLU A 298 -10.62 -5.41 6.67
N TYR A 299 -9.32 -5.38 6.38
CA TYR A 299 -8.31 -6.04 7.21
C TYR A 299 -7.52 -5.00 8.00
N ALA A 300 -7.80 -4.96 9.29
CA ALA A 300 -7.26 -3.98 10.22
C ALA A 300 -6.35 -4.66 11.25
N VAL A 301 -5.44 -3.92 11.85
CA VAL A 301 -4.60 -4.42 12.94
C VAL A 301 -5.28 -4.22 14.30
N PHE A 302 -4.97 -5.07 15.28
CA PHE A 302 -5.23 -4.77 16.68
C PHE A 302 -4.28 -3.64 17.09
N GLY A 303 -4.79 -2.40 17.10
CA GLY A 303 -3.99 -1.19 17.21
C GLY A 303 -4.10 -0.47 18.55
N ASP A 304 -5.24 -0.60 19.23
CA ASP A 304 -5.44 0.08 20.51
C ASP A 304 -6.30 -0.72 21.49
N GLU A 305 -6.24 -0.36 22.77
CA GLU A 305 -7.01 -0.95 23.85
C GLU A 305 -8.08 0.00 24.38
N GLY A 306 -9.31 -0.49 24.45
CA GLY A 306 -10.45 0.28 24.94
C GLY A 306 -10.82 -0.09 26.39
N PRO A 307 -11.81 0.60 26.99
CA PRO A 307 -12.35 0.24 28.30
C PRO A 307 -12.74 -1.24 28.40
N ASP A 308 -12.56 -1.84 29.57
CA ASP A 308 -12.70 -3.30 29.77
C ASP A 308 -14.15 -3.83 29.77
N ASP A 309 -15.13 -2.95 29.57
CA ASP A 309 -16.56 -3.22 29.54
C ASP A 309 -17.26 -2.76 28.24
N SER A 310 -16.51 -2.19 27.29
CA SER A 310 -17.00 -1.63 26.04
C SER A 310 -16.31 -2.26 24.83
N ILE A 311 -16.98 -2.38 23.68
CA ILE A 311 -16.44 -3.00 22.46
C ILE A 311 -17.06 -2.39 21.19
N GLY A 312 -16.37 -2.56 20.06
CA GLY A 312 -16.85 -2.09 18.77
C GLY A 312 -16.35 -0.70 18.45
N GLU A 313 -15.05 -0.47 18.63
CA GLU A 313 -14.35 0.76 18.28
C GLU A 313 -13.30 0.44 17.21
N ALA A 314 -13.16 1.31 16.22
CA ALA A 314 -12.19 1.15 15.15
C ALA A 314 -11.79 2.50 14.58
N SER A 315 -10.61 2.55 13.94
CA SER A 315 -10.04 3.80 13.46
C SER A 315 -10.90 4.51 12.42
N TYR A 316 -10.69 5.83 12.27
CA TYR A 316 -11.24 6.63 11.16
C TYR A 316 -11.05 5.92 9.81
N ALA A 317 -9.85 5.39 9.55
CA ALA A 317 -9.54 4.68 8.31
C ALA A 317 -10.35 3.39 8.14
N THR A 318 -10.56 2.61 9.20
CA THR A 318 -11.42 1.41 9.15
C THR A 318 -12.86 1.77 8.80
N ALA A 319 -13.43 2.79 9.47
CA ALA A 319 -14.79 3.24 9.22
C ALA A 319 -14.96 3.73 7.77
N LYS A 320 -14.05 4.60 7.32
CA LYS A 320 -14.04 5.13 5.96
C LYS A 320 -13.96 4.00 4.92
N SER A 321 -13.14 2.97 5.15
CA SER A 321 -12.98 1.83 4.24
C SER A 321 -14.25 1.04 4.00
N LEU A 322 -15.04 0.90 5.05
CA LEU A 322 -16.29 0.14 5.04
C LEU A 322 -17.48 0.99 4.57
N GLY A 323 -17.27 2.27 4.24
CA GLY A 323 -18.36 3.19 3.91
C GLY A 323 -19.20 3.57 5.14
N ILE A 324 -18.65 3.43 6.34
CA ILE A 324 -19.23 3.96 7.58
C ILE A 324 -18.82 5.44 7.69
N ASP A 325 -19.72 6.31 8.15
CA ASP A 325 -19.41 7.71 8.41
C ASP A 325 -18.22 7.79 9.38
N PRO A 326 -17.04 8.29 8.95
CA PRO A 326 -15.84 8.23 9.79
C PRO A 326 -15.74 9.44 10.72
N ASP A 327 -16.76 10.30 10.83
CA ASP A 327 -16.72 11.42 11.77
C ASP A 327 -16.63 10.91 13.23
N PRO A 328 -15.59 11.28 14.01
CA PRO A 328 -15.39 10.74 15.36
C PRO A 328 -16.45 11.21 16.37
N LYS A 329 -17.08 12.38 16.14
CA LYS A 329 -18.11 12.90 17.04
C LYS A 329 -19.49 12.33 16.77
N THR A 330 -19.82 12.13 15.50
CA THR A 330 -21.19 11.91 15.05
C THR A 330 -21.37 10.68 14.17
N GLY A 331 -20.29 10.18 13.58
CA GLY A 331 -20.27 9.03 12.70
C GLY A 331 -20.27 7.70 13.45
N GLY A 332 -19.66 6.69 12.85
CA GLY A 332 -19.83 5.30 13.22
C GLY A 332 -21.14 4.74 12.67
N THR A 333 -21.51 3.56 13.14
CA THR A 333 -22.77 2.92 12.76
C THR A 333 -23.37 2.14 13.91
N SER A 334 -24.71 2.14 13.96
CA SER A 334 -25.43 1.25 14.85
C SER A 334 -25.78 -0.11 14.23
N ASP A 335 -25.50 -0.28 12.95
CA ASP A 335 -25.71 -1.53 12.24
C ASP A 335 -24.68 -2.59 12.68
N LYS A 336 -24.94 -3.84 12.32
CA LYS A 336 -24.08 -4.97 12.69
C LYS A 336 -22.77 -4.95 11.90
N VAL A 337 -21.67 -4.74 12.62
CA VAL A 337 -20.31 -4.98 12.16
C VAL A 337 -19.79 -6.26 12.83
N THR A 338 -19.26 -7.19 12.04
CA THR A 338 -18.61 -8.40 12.58
C THR A 338 -17.10 -8.23 12.55
N TYR A 339 -16.45 -8.55 13.67
CA TYR A 339 -15.01 -8.48 13.85
C TYR A 339 -14.47 -9.88 14.10
N ILE A 340 -13.41 -10.29 13.41
CA ILE A 340 -12.77 -11.60 13.56
C ILE A 340 -11.28 -11.39 13.74
N VAL A 341 -10.77 -11.56 14.96
CA VAL A 341 -9.33 -11.51 15.24
C VAL A 341 -8.70 -12.88 15.04
N PHE A 342 -7.65 -12.94 14.22
CA PHE A 342 -6.93 -14.17 13.92
C PHE A 342 -5.71 -14.32 14.83
N LYS A 343 -5.57 -15.47 15.49
CA LYS A 343 -4.40 -15.73 16.35
C LYS A 343 -3.14 -15.94 15.54
N ASN A 344 -2.00 -15.51 16.07
CA ASN A 344 -0.67 -15.66 15.43
C ASN A 344 -0.56 -14.96 14.07
N SER A 345 -1.30 -13.86 13.89
CA SER A 345 -1.41 -13.16 12.61
C SER A 345 -0.66 -11.84 12.56
N LYS A 346 0.10 -11.53 13.62
CA LYS A 346 0.85 -10.29 13.78
C LYS A 346 1.58 -9.85 12.52
N VAL A 347 1.32 -8.61 12.12
CA VAL A 347 2.05 -7.91 11.06
C VAL A 347 3.21 -7.10 11.62
N SER A 348 4.25 -6.98 10.79
CA SER A 348 5.44 -6.18 11.05
C SER A 348 5.91 -5.57 9.73
N PRO A 349 6.06 -4.24 9.61
CA PRO A 349 5.69 -3.26 10.64
C PRO A 349 4.15 -3.16 10.82
N ILE A 350 3.69 -2.72 12.00
CA ILE A 350 2.24 -2.68 12.34
C ILE A 350 1.48 -1.65 11.50
N GLU A 351 2.17 -0.58 11.08
CA GLU A 351 1.66 0.49 10.22
C GLU A 351 1.50 0.10 8.75
N SER A 352 1.93 -1.10 8.36
CA SER A 352 1.76 -1.57 6.98
C SER A 352 0.36 -2.15 6.76
N HIS A 353 -0.55 -1.32 6.24
CA HIS A 353 -1.88 -1.78 5.82
C HIS A 353 -1.80 -2.88 4.74
N THR A 354 -0.88 -2.76 3.78
CA THR A 354 -0.63 -3.80 2.78
C THR A 354 -0.25 -5.14 3.42
N SER A 355 0.53 -5.12 4.51
CA SER A 355 0.84 -6.33 5.28
C SER A 355 -0.40 -6.86 5.99
N ALA A 356 -1.23 -5.98 6.58
CA ALA A 356 -2.49 -6.35 7.23
C ALA A 356 -3.44 -7.04 6.26
N VAL A 357 -3.62 -6.50 5.05
CA VAL A 357 -4.41 -7.13 3.98
C VAL A 357 -3.83 -8.49 3.60
N THR A 358 -2.54 -8.55 3.24
CA THR A 358 -1.91 -9.81 2.80
C THR A 358 -2.03 -10.90 3.86
N GLN A 359 -1.76 -10.55 5.12
CA GLN A 359 -1.79 -11.48 6.23
C GLN A 359 -3.21 -11.85 6.63
N GLY A 360 -4.13 -10.88 6.58
CA GLY A 360 -5.56 -11.04 6.80
C GLY A 360 -6.20 -12.02 5.84
N ARG A 361 -6.00 -11.84 4.52
CA ARG A 361 -6.49 -12.78 3.48
C ARG A 361 -6.07 -14.22 3.77
N LYS A 362 -4.80 -14.41 4.12
CA LYS A 362 -4.24 -15.74 4.46
C LYS A 362 -4.95 -16.35 5.67
N PHE A 363 -5.13 -15.61 6.75
CA PHE A 363 -5.77 -16.14 7.96
C PHE A 363 -7.29 -16.27 7.83
N ALA A 364 -7.94 -15.39 7.08
CA ALA A 364 -9.35 -15.50 6.73
C ALA A 364 -9.63 -16.78 5.93
N GLN A 365 -8.79 -17.11 4.95
CA GLN A 365 -8.90 -18.36 4.20
C GLN A 365 -8.70 -19.59 5.09
N GLN A 366 -7.73 -19.53 6.01
CA GLN A 366 -7.52 -20.60 7.00
C GLN A 366 -8.69 -20.75 7.96
N PHE A 367 -9.27 -19.63 8.42
CA PHE A 367 -10.43 -19.59 9.28
C PHE A 367 -11.65 -20.26 8.64
N ILE A 368 -11.92 -19.96 7.35
CA ILE A 368 -12.97 -20.61 6.56
C ILE A 368 -12.73 -22.11 6.39
N SER A 369 -11.47 -22.53 6.32
CA SER A 369 -11.13 -23.93 6.11
C SER A 369 -11.17 -24.75 7.41
N SER A 370 -11.13 -24.10 8.58
CA SER A 370 -10.93 -24.73 9.89
C SER A 370 -12.15 -24.66 10.82
N ASN A 371 -13.17 -23.91 10.41
CA ASN A 371 -14.49 -23.79 11.03
C ASN A 371 -15.52 -24.01 9.94
#